data_AF-V4LQA7-F1
#
_entry.id   AF-V4LQA7-F1
#
_cell.length_a   1.000
_cell.length_b   1.000
_cell.length_c   1.000
_cell.angle_alpha   90.00
_cell.angle_beta   90.00
_cell.angle_gamma   90.00
#
_symmetry.space_group_name_H-M   'P 1'
#
loop_
_entity.id
_entity.type
_entity.pdbx_description
1 polymer ?
#
loop_
_entity_poly.entity_id
_entity_poly.type
_entity_poly.pdbx_seq_one_letter_code
_entity_poly.pdbx_strand_id
1 'polypeptide(L)'
;MARLLFQEDSYLREFEATVVGMKENKVFLDVTAFHPGPSGGLDMDTGYLVLPDGTRLKVIEVREDEGDVAHIVEGDLSRLSTGIKVKGIIDWDRRYSMMRLHTASHVIAAVLFNRYGAKVTGGHIRPDMAQDDFDLVNVEDWKGALVSAVEEANSILSRCIDVKVYWLEREKALQIPGIVKLASRLPPEVKTLRIVEIPGVDIQADGGPHVKNTCEVGNVEVVKVENRGKTRKRLYYRLAGQPQGGVVGSGSG
;
A
#
# COMPACT_ATOMS: atom_id res chain seq x y z
N MET A 1 12.31 -6.48 -16.00
CA MET A 1 11.58 -5.62 -15.06
C MET A 1 10.31 -5.15 -15.72
N ALA A 2 9.18 -5.54 -15.15
CA ALA A 2 7.86 -5.15 -15.59
C ALA A 2 7.64 -3.63 -15.49
N ARG A 3 6.89 -3.06 -16.43
CA ARG A 3 6.31 -1.72 -16.25
C ARG A 3 5.17 -1.80 -15.23
N LEU A 4 5.22 -0.96 -14.20
CA LEU A 4 4.28 -0.98 -13.06
C LEU A 4 3.09 -0.04 -13.32
N LEU A 5 2.02 -0.57 -13.92
CA LEU A 5 0.83 0.21 -14.33
C LEU A 5 0.08 0.82 -13.13
N PHE A 6 0.11 0.17 -11.96
CA PHE A 6 -0.57 0.66 -10.75
C PHE A 6 0.03 1.97 -10.19
N GLN A 7 1.27 2.28 -10.58
CA GLN A 7 1.91 3.55 -10.22
C GLN A 7 1.38 4.72 -11.06
N GLU A 8 0.94 4.43 -12.29
CA GLU A 8 0.36 5.40 -13.23
C GLU A 8 -1.14 5.60 -12.98
N ASP A 9 -1.89 4.50 -12.83
CA ASP A 9 -3.31 4.55 -12.47
C ASP A 9 -3.67 3.44 -11.46
N SER A 10 -3.90 3.86 -10.22
CA SER A 10 -4.28 2.96 -9.13
C SER A 10 -5.65 2.29 -9.33
N TYR A 11 -6.47 2.78 -10.26
CA TYR A 11 -7.83 2.30 -10.53
C TYR A 11 -7.90 1.28 -11.67
N LEU A 12 -6.78 0.92 -12.28
CA LEU A 12 -6.72 -0.19 -13.24
C LEU A 12 -7.09 -1.50 -12.55
N ARG A 13 -8.26 -2.03 -12.91
CA ARG A 13 -8.79 -3.31 -12.42
C ARG A 13 -8.40 -4.48 -13.30
N GLU A 14 -8.19 -4.20 -14.58
CA GLU A 14 -7.85 -5.18 -15.59
C GLU A 14 -6.77 -4.61 -16.50
N PHE A 15 -5.91 -5.49 -17.02
CA PHE A 15 -4.86 -5.11 -17.96
C PHE A 15 -4.49 -6.31 -18.86
N GLU A 16 -3.88 -6.03 -20.01
CA GLU A 16 -3.26 -7.04 -20.85
C GLU A 16 -1.75 -7.04 -20.65
N ALA A 17 -1.15 -8.23 -20.66
CA ALA A 17 0.30 -8.40 -20.55
C ALA A 17 0.79 -9.62 -21.34
N THR A 18 2.08 -9.66 -21.62
CA THR A 18 2.76 -10.81 -22.19
C THR A 18 3.56 -11.52 -21.11
N VAL A 19 3.47 -12.85 -21.05
CA VAL A 19 4.35 -13.66 -20.19
C VAL A 19 5.77 -13.61 -20.75
N VAL A 20 6.71 -13.05 -19.99
CA VAL A 20 8.13 -12.93 -20.39
C VAL A 20 9.02 -13.98 -19.75
N GLY A 21 8.55 -14.64 -18.69
CA GLY A 21 9.32 -15.66 -18.00
C GLY A 21 8.45 -16.50 -17.06
N MET A 22 8.92 -17.71 -16.79
CA MET A 22 8.27 -18.64 -15.87
C MET A 22 9.31 -19.43 -15.09
N LYS A 23 9.03 -19.69 -13.82
CA LYS A 23 9.82 -20.57 -12.95
C LYS A 23 8.88 -21.25 -11.96
N GLU A 24 8.67 -22.55 -12.13
CA GLU A 24 7.64 -23.29 -11.38
C GLU A 24 6.27 -22.62 -11.52
N ASN A 25 5.68 -22.14 -10.43
CA ASN A 25 4.41 -21.41 -10.44
C ASN A 25 4.58 -19.88 -10.39
N LYS A 26 5.80 -19.37 -10.59
CA LYS A 26 6.07 -17.94 -10.73
C LYS A 26 5.95 -17.52 -12.18
N VAL A 27 5.16 -16.48 -12.42
CA VAL A 27 4.92 -15.88 -13.74
C VAL A 27 5.45 -14.45 -13.74
N PHE A 28 6.28 -14.14 -14.72
CA PHE A 28 6.82 -12.80 -14.94
C PHE A 28 6.17 -12.20 -16.19
N LEU A 29 5.77 -10.93 -16.09
CA LEU A 29 5.03 -10.21 -17.13
C LEU A 29 5.84 -8.99 -17.61
N ASP A 30 5.63 -8.57 -18.86
CA ASP A 30 6.22 -7.33 -19.40
C ASP A 30 5.65 -6.06 -18.73
N VAL A 31 4.38 -6.09 -18.34
CA VAL A 31 3.68 -5.05 -17.60
C VAL A 31 2.79 -5.68 -16.52
N THR A 32 2.54 -4.96 -15.43
CA THR A 32 1.61 -5.44 -14.41
C THR A 32 0.88 -4.31 -13.70
N ALA A 33 -0.42 -4.50 -13.47
CA ALA A 33 -1.19 -3.66 -12.54
C ALA A 33 -1.29 -4.25 -11.14
N PHE A 34 -0.74 -5.45 -10.86
CA PHE A 34 -0.66 -5.98 -9.50
C PHE A 34 0.45 -5.27 -8.72
N HIS A 35 0.13 -4.75 -7.54
CA HIS A 35 1.11 -4.24 -6.60
C HIS A 35 1.83 -5.41 -5.91
N PRO A 36 3.17 -5.51 -6.03
CA PRO A 36 3.94 -6.45 -5.22
C PRO A 36 4.00 -5.96 -3.77
N GLY A 37 3.86 -6.88 -2.83
CA GLY A 37 3.89 -6.56 -1.41
C GLY A 37 4.57 -7.64 -0.56
N PRO A 38 4.88 -7.35 0.71
CA PRO A 38 4.67 -6.05 1.35
C PRO A 38 5.72 -4.99 0.93
N SER A 39 5.28 -3.80 0.53
CA SER A 39 6.16 -2.67 0.19
C SER A 39 5.62 -1.36 0.77
N GLY A 40 6.48 -0.57 1.43
CA GLY A 40 6.03 0.61 2.19
C GLY A 40 5.08 0.29 3.37
N GLY A 41 4.86 -1.00 3.68
CA GLY A 41 3.83 -1.46 4.62
C GLY A 41 2.53 -1.87 3.93
N LEU A 42 2.32 -1.56 2.65
CA LEU A 42 1.15 -2.00 1.90
C LEU A 42 1.29 -3.45 1.48
N ASP A 43 0.24 -4.25 1.71
CA ASP A 43 0.21 -5.67 1.36
C ASP A 43 0.01 -5.89 -0.16
N MET A 44 0.29 -7.09 -0.65
CA MET A 44 0.21 -7.41 -2.08
C MET A 44 -1.23 -7.48 -2.60
N ASP A 45 -1.40 -7.28 -3.90
CA ASP A 45 -2.65 -7.63 -4.56
C ASP A 45 -2.80 -9.12 -4.80
N THR A 46 -4.04 -9.54 -4.97
CA THR A 46 -4.43 -10.87 -5.46
C THR A 46 -5.38 -10.71 -6.64
N GLY A 47 -5.70 -11.81 -7.31
CA GLY A 47 -6.63 -11.77 -8.43
C GLY A 47 -6.43 -12.96 -9.37
N TYR A 48 -6.49 -12.71 -10.68
CA TYR A 48 -6.38 -13.76 -11.69
C TYR A 48 -5.53 -13.32 -12.88
N LEU A 49 -4.83 -14.28 -13.48
CA LEU A 49 -4.38 -14.21 -14.87
C LEU A 49 -5.31 -15.09 -15.70
N VAL A 50 -5.87 -14.54 -16.78
CA VAL A 50 -6.78 -15.24 -17.70
C VAL A 50 -6.06 -15.47 -19.02
N LEU A 51 -5.97 -16.73 -19.44
CA LEU A 51 -5.35 -17.14 -20.69
C LEU A 51 -6.31 -16.92 -21.88
N PRO A 52 -5.81 -16.95 -23.13
CA PRO A 52 -6.66 -16.73 -24.31
C PRO A 52 -7.81 -17.75 -24.48
N ASP A 53 -7.65 -18.96 -23.93
CA ASP A 53 -8.69 -20.00 -23.92
C ASP A 53 -9.72 -19.85 -22.78
N GLY A 54 -9.58 -18.82 -21.95
CA GLY A 54 -10.43 -18.55 -20.80
C GLY A 54 -10.00 -19.23 -19.50
N THR A 55 -8.93 -20.04 -19.51
CA THR A 55 -8.37 -20.65 -18.29
C THR A 55 -7.98 -19.56 -17.30
N ARG A 56 -8.37 -19.72 -16.04
CA ARG A 56 -8.07 -18.77 -14.96
C ARG A 56 -7.03 -19.36 -14.03
N LEU A 57 -5.93 -18.63 -13.87
CA LEU A 57 -4.91 -18.89 -12.87
C LEU A 57 -5.09 -17.91 -11.73
N LYS A 58 -5.28 -18.40 -10.51
CA LYS A 58 -5.44 -17.55 -9.33
C LYS A 58 -4.08 -17.01 -8.93
N VAL A 59 -3.92 -15.70 -8.85
CA VAL A 59 -2.74 -15.04 -8.31
C VAL A 59 -2.89 -14.99 -6.79
N ILE A 60 -2.09 -15.78 -6.09
CA ILE A 60 -2.16 -15.92 -4.62
C ILE A 60 -1.13 -15.05 -3.90
N GLU A 61 -0.06 -14.67 -4.58
CA GLU A 61 1.00 -13.81 -4.04
C GLU A 61 1.65 -13.04 -5.19
N VAL A 62 2.00 -11.78 -4.93
CA VAL A 62 2.76 -10.94 -5.83
C VAL A 62 3.89 -10.29 -5.04
N ARG A 63 5.14 -10.53 -5.45
CA ARG A 63 6.32 -10.02 -4.75
C ARG A 63 7.43 -9.66 -5.72
N GLU A 64 8.34 -8.82 -5.25
CA GLU A 64 9.62 -8.64 -5.93
C GLU A 64 10.46 -9.92 -5.80
N ASP A 65 10.97 -10.42 -6.91
CA ASP A 65 11.81 -11.62 -6.97
C ASP A 65 12.76 -11.50 -8.17
N GLU A 66 14.02 -11.85 -7.99
CA GLU A 66 15.05 -11.81 -9.05
C GLU A 66 15.15 -10.44 -9.79
N GLY A 67 14.81 -9.34 -9.11
CA GLY A 67 14.83 -7.99 -9.70
C GLY A 67 13.64 -7.66 -10.61
N ASP A 68 12.58 -8.47 -10.55
CA ASP A 68 11.32 -8.28 -11.28
C ASP A 68 10.10 -8.57 -10.38
N VAL A 69 8.89 -8.46 -10.93
CA VAL A 69 7.63 -8.78 -10.23
C VAL A 69 7.21 -10.22 -10.55
N ALA A 70 7.28 -11.09 -9.55
CA ALA A 70 6.79 -12.45 -9.64
C ALA A 70 5.33 -12.53 -9.22
N HIS A 71 4.51 -13.15 -10.07
CA HIS A 71 3.12 -13.50 -9.78
C HIS A 71 3.07 -15.00 -9.49
N ILE A 72 2.86 -15.37 -8.24
CA ILE A 72 2.74 -16.77 -7.83
C ILE A 72 1.29 -17.18 -8.08
N VAL A 73 1.12 -18.21 -8.91
CA VAL A 73 -0.21 -18.64 -9.36
C VAL A 73 -0.58 -20.06 -8.93
N GLU A 74 -1.88 -20.30 -8.79
CA GLU A 74 -2.50 -21.62 -8.63
C GLU A 74 -3.45 -21.90 -9.79
N GLY A 75 -3.40 -23.12 -10.34
CA GLY A 75 -4.26 -23.55 -11.45
C GLY A 75 -3.54 -24.51 -12.40
N ASP A 76 -4.17 -24.80 -13.55
CA ASP A 76 -3.58 -25.61 -14.61
C ASP A 76 -2.59 -24.78 -15.45
N LEU A 77 -1.29 -25.00 -15.22
CA LEU A 77 -0.21 -24.29 -15.91
C LEU A 77 0.16 -24.91 -17.27
N SER A 78 -0.48 -26.01 -17.68
CA SER A 78 -0.10 -26.76 -18.90
C SER A 78 -0.20 -25.94 -20.19
N ARG A 79 -1.03 -24.89 -20.17
CA ARG A 79 -1.25 -23.96 -21.29
C ARG A 79 -0.47 -22.66 -21.16
N LEU A 80 0.27 -22.46 -20.07
CA LEU A 80 1.04 -21.25 -19.84
C LEU A 80 2.46 -21.42 -20.39
N SER A 81 2.90 -20.46 -21.20
CA SER A 81 4.26 -20.39 -21.72
C SER A 81 4.68 -18.94 -21.96
N THR A 82 5.99 -18.69 -21.99
CA THR A 82 6.53 -17.42 -22.44
C THR A 82 6.00 -17.05 -23.83
N GLY A 83 5.70 -15.77 -24.04
CA GLY A 83 5.14 -15.22 -25.28
C GLY A 83 3.62 -15.20 -25.35
N ILE A 84 2.91 -15.90 -24.46
CA ILE A 84 1.45 -15.87 -24.42
C ILE A 84 0.96 -14.54 -23.82
N LYS A 85 -0.10 -13.99 -24.42
CA LYS A 85 -0.85 -12.87 -23.86
C LYS A 85 -1.81 -13.37 -22.79
N VAL A 86 -1.85 -12.66 -21.67
CA VAL A 86 -2.78 -12.90 -20.57
C VAL A 86 -3.52 -11.61 -20.23
N LYS A 87 -4.74 -11.77 -19.73
CA LYS A 87 -5.49 -10.68 -19.10
C LYS A 87 -5.34 -10.79 -17.59
N GLY A 88 -4.73 -9.79 -16.96
CA GLY A 88 -4.71 -9.66 -15.51
C GLY A 88 -6.00 -9.04 -15.00
N ILE A 89 -6.55 -9.60 -13.91
CA ILE A 89 -7.75 -9.10 -13.22
C ILE A 89 -7.40 -8.98 -11.74
N ILE A 90 -7.46 -7.76 -11.19
CA ILE A 90 -7.19 -7.48 -9.79
C ILE A 90 -8.43 -7.81 -8.94
N ASP A 91 -8.24 -8.39 -7.77
CA ASP A 91 -9.26 -8.42 -6.71
C ASP A 91 -9.52 -6.98 -6.24
N TRP A 92 -10.56 -6.38 -6.82
CA TRP A 92 -10.81 -4.95 -6.64
C TRP A 92 -11.25 -4.58 -5.23
N ASP A 93 -12.02 -5.43 -4.54
CA ASP A 93 -12.48 -5.13 -3.19
C ASP A 93 -11.31 -5.12 -2.20
N ARG A 94 -10.38 -6.08 -2.38
CA ARG A 94 -9.09 -6.09 -1.70
C ARG A 94 -8.29 -4.82 -1.99
N ARG A 95 -8.02 -4.52 -3.26
CA ARG A 95 -7.25 -3.35 -3.70
C ARG A 95 -7.82 -2.04 -3.15
N TYR A 96 -9.11 -1.84 -3.31
CA TYR A 96 -9.76 -0.59 -2.95
C TYR A 96 -9.77 -0.37 -1.43
N SER A 97 -9.99 -1.42 -0.64
CA SER A 97 -9.88 -1.34 0.82
C SER A 97 -8.46 -0.96 1.26
N MET A 98 -7.45 -1.56 0.62
CA MET A 98 -6.04 -1.21 0.87
C MET A 98 -5.71 0.23 0.45
N MET A 99 -6.17 0.70 -0.71
CA MET A 99 -5.98 2.11 -1.14
C MET A 99 -6.57 3.11 -0.15
N ARG A 100 -7.75 2.81 0.40
CA ARG A 100 -8.42 3.64 1.42
C ARG A 100 -7.60 3.69 2.71
N LEU A 101 -7.20 2.53 3.23
CA LEU A 101 -6.37 2.45 4.44
C LEU A 101 -4.98 3.05 4.25
N HIS A 102 -4.39 2.91 3.07
CA HIS A 102 -3.09 3.49 2.75
C HIS A 102 -3.14 5.03 2.71
N THR A 103 -4.20 5.58 2.13
CA THR A 103 -4.42 7.03 2.15
C THR A 103 -4.72 7.54 3.56
N ALA A 104 -5.47 6.76 4.37
CA ALA A 104 -5.64 7.07 5.79
C ALA A 104 -4.30 7.08 6.55
N SER A 105 -3.42 6.12 6.28
CA SER A 105 -2.07 6.06 6.88
C SER A 105 -1.29 7.34 6.62
N HIS A 106 -1.31 7.85 5.38
CA HIS A 106 -0.65 9.11 5.01
C HIS A 106 -1.18 10.29 5.83
N VAL A 107 -2.50 10.44 5.94
CA VAL A 107 -3.12 11.52 6.72
C VAL A 107 -2.79 11.41 8.21
N ILE A 108 -2.91 10.23 8.80
CA ILE A 108 -2.59 10.00 10.22
C ILE A 108 -1.10 10.28 10.49
N ALA A 109 -0.22 9.80 9.62
CA ALA A 109 1.22 10.04 9.72
C ALA A 109 1.57 11.53 9.58
N ALA A 110 0.91 12.25 8.68
CA ALA A 110 1.10 13.69 8.53
C ALA A 110 0.66 14.47 9.77
N VAL A 111 -0.48 14.13 10.38
CA VAL A 111 -0.95 14.75 11.62
C VAL A 111 0.05 14.55 12.75
N LEU A 112 0.51 13.31 12.96
CA LEU A 112 1.46 12.98 14.02
C LEU A 112 2.84 13.61 13.77
N PHE A 113 3.29 13.63 12.52
CA PHE A 113 4.55 14.27 12.13
C PHE A 113 4.50 15.78 12.36
N ASN A 114 3.43 16.46 11.95
CA ASN A 114 3.30 17.91 12.09
C ASN A 114 3.17 18.35 13.56
N ARG A 115 2.48 17.58 14.40
CA ARG A 115 2.29 17.91 15.82
C ARG A 115 3.50 17.55 16.68
N TYR A 116 4.13 16.40 16.44
CA TYR A 116 5.08 15.80 17.37
C TYR A 116 6.45 15.49 16.74
N GLY A 117 6.63 15.73 15.44
CA GLY A 117 7.80 15.26 14.70
C GLY A 117 7.87 13.73 14.59
N ALA A 118 6.77 13.03 14.88
CA ALA A 118 6.73 11.58 14.95
C ALA A 118 6.89 10.95 13.56
N LYS A 119 7.85 10.03 13.43
CA LYS A 119 8.09 9.27 12.20
C LYS A 119 7.44 7.90 12.29
N VAL A 120 7.08 7.34 11.14
CA VAL A 120 6.61 5.97 11.02
C VAL A 120 7.82 5.02 11.12
N THR A 121 7.80 4.10 12.08
CA THR A 121 8.90 3.16 12.36
C THR A 121 8.60 1.72 11.93
N GLY A 122 7.40 1.48 11.42
CA GLY A 122 6.93 0.20 10.89
C GLY A 122 5.44 0.27 10.60
N GLY A 123 4.91 -0.68 9.85
CA GLY A 123 3.49 -0.73 9.54
C GLY A 123 3.16 -1.93 8.66
N HIS A 124 1.88 -2.24 8.59
CA HIS A 124 1.34 -3.23 7.65
C HIS A 124 -0.13 -2.93 7.40
N ILE A 125 -0.52 -2.67 6.16
CA ILE A 125 -1.87 -2.36 5.70
C ILE A 125 -2.41 -3.57 4.94
N ARG A 126 -3.39 -4.25 5.53
CA ARG A 126 -4.16 -5.33 4.90
C ARG A 126 -5.57 -4.82 4.56
N PRO A 127 -6.38 -5.57 3.79
CA PRO A 127 -7.69 -5.09 3.36
C PRO A 127 -8.68 -4.83 4.49
N ASP A 128 -8.57 -5.60 5.58
CA ASP A 128 -9.47 -5.57 6.73
C ASP A 128 -8.99 -4.65 7.86
N MET A 129 -7.68 -4.43 7.97
CA MET A 129 -7.08 -3.66 9.05
C MET A 129 -5.68 -3.18 8.67
N ALA A 130 -5.34 -1.97 9.10
CA ALA A 130 -4.00 -1.44 9.06
C ALA A 130 -3.41 -1.30 10.47
N GLN A 131 -2.09 -1.38 10.53
CA GLN A 131 -1.34 -0.97 11.70
C GLN A 131 -0.12 -0.14 11.31
N ASP A 132 0.13 0.92 12.07
CA ASP A 132 1.33 1.76 11.92
C ASP A 132 2.00 1.94 13.29
N ASP A 133 3.32 1.87 13.30
CA ASP A 133 4.18 2.15 14.44
C ASP A 133 4.75 3.56 14.32
N PHE A 134 4.67 4.35 15.39
CA PHE A 134 5.18 5.71 15.45
C PHE A 134 6.25 5.87 16.53
N ASP A 135 7.26 6.69 16.26
CA ASP A 135 8.19 7.16 17.27
C ASP A 135 7.60 8.34 18.03
N LEU A 136 7.04 8.05 19.19
CA LEU A 136 6.41 9.00 20.12
C LEU A 136 7.15 9.04 21.46
N VAL A 137 8.47 8.80 21.47
CA VAL A 137 9.27 8.69 22.71
C VAL A 137 9.17 9.93 23.61
N ASN A 138 8.97 11.12 23.03
CA ASN A 138 8.89 12.38 23.74
C ASN A 138 7.44 12.85 24.01
N VAL A 139 6.45 11.98 23.77
CA VAL A 139 5.03 12.30 23.99
C VAL A 139 4.54 11.53 25.22
N GLU A 140 4.28 12.26 26.31
CA GLU A 140 3.85 11.67 27.58
C GLU A 140 2.53 10.88 27.41
N ASP A 141 1.49 11.55 26.91
CA ASP A 141 0.24 10.90 26.50
C ASP A 141 0.26 10.46 25.03
N TRP A 142 1.16 9.55 24.70
CA TRP A 142 1.25 8.99 23.34
C TRP A 142 -0.04 8.26 22.92
N LYS A 143 -0.84 7.75 23.87
CA LYS A 143 -2.11 7.06 23.56
C LYS A 143 -3.16 8.06 23.09
N GLY A 144 -3.38 9.14 23.85
CA GLY A 144 -4.27 10.23 23.45
C GLY A 144 -3.81 10.90 22.16
N ALA A 145 -2.50 11.04 21.94
CA ALA A 145 -1.95 11.53 20.69
C ALA A 145 -2.35 10.66 19.48
N LEU A 146 -2.26 9.33 19.58
CA LEU A 146 -2.68 8.43 18.50
C LEU A 146 -4.19 8.48 18.24
N VAL A 147 -5.01 8.50 19.30
CA VAL A 147 -6.49 8.55 19.16
C VAL A 147 -6.92 9.88 18.54
N SER A 148 -6.43 11.00 19.07
CA SER A 148 -6.75 12.33 18.53
C SER A 148 -6.25 12.53 17.09
N ALA A 149 -5.14 11.89 16.71
CA ALA A 149 -4.68 11.92 15.33
C ALA A 149 -5.65 11.22 14.37
N VAL A 150 -6.33 10.14 14.79
CA VAL A 150 -7.36 9.48 13.98
C VAL A 150 -8.62 10.35 13.87
N GLU A 151 -9.02 11.03 14.94
CA GLU A 151 -10.16 11.96 14.92
C GLU A 151 -9.91 13.15 13.98
N GLU A 152 -8.71 13.74 14.05
CA GLU A 152 -8.29 14.80 13.13
C GLU A 152 -8.18 14.26 11.71
N ALA A 153 -7.62 13.06 11.51
CA ALA A 153 -7.54 12.44 10.20
C ALA A 153 -8.93 12.26 9.57
N ASN A 154 -9.93 11.79 10.31
CA ASN A 154 -11.32 11.70 9.81
C ASN A 154 -11.87 13.08 9.40
N SER A 155 -11.58 14.12 10.19
CA SER A 155 -11.96 15.50 9.84
C SER A 155 -11.29 15.93 8.52
N ILE A 156 -10.01 15.60 8.33
CA ILE A 156 -9.28 15.89 7.09
C ILE A 156 -9.85 15.10 5.91
N LEU A 157 -10.08 13.79 6.08
CA LEU A 157 -10.56 12.90 5.04
C LEU A 157 -11.91 13.36 4.49
N SER A 158 -12.79 13.85 5.36
CA SER A 158 -14.12 14.38 5.00
C SER A 158 -14.11 15.66 4.16
N ARG A 159 -12.96 16.32 3.99
CA ARG A 159 -12.83 17.56 3.20
C ARG A 159 -12.80 17.33 1.69
N CYS A 160 -12.86 16.08 1.23
CA CYS A 160 -12.87 15.70 -0.18
C CYS A 160 -11.69 16.28 -0.99
N ILE A 161 -10.46 16.13 -0.49
CA ILE A 161 -9.25 16.68 -1.13
C ILE A 161 -8.80 15.75 -2.26
N ASP A 162 -8.54 16.30 -3.44
CA ASP A 162 -7.97 15.53 -4.56
C ASP A 162 -6.53 15.13 -4.26
N VAL A 163 -6.26 13.82 -4.33
CA VAL A 163 -4.93 13.24 -4.18
C VAL A 163 -4.22 13.33 -5.52
N LYS A 164 -3.05 13.96 -5.52
CA LYS A 164 -2.23 14.15 -6.72
C LYS A 164 -1.10 13.15 -6.76
N VAL A 165 -0.86 12.60 -7.94
CA VAL A 165 0.28 11.72 -8.23
C VAL A 165 1.09 12.35 -9.36
N TYR A 166 2.39 12.50 -9.13
CA TYR A 166 3.32 13.03 -10.12
C TYR A 166 4.73 12.52 -9.85
N TRP A 167 5.66 12.80 -10.77
CA TRP A 167 7.06 12.37 -10.65
C TRP A 167 7.96 13.59 -10.53
N LEU A 168 8.93 13.51 -9.63
CA LEU A 168 9.99 14.50 -9.48
C LEU A 168 11.34 13.83 -9.66
N GLU A 169 12.31 14.57 -10.17
CA GLU A 169 13.72 14.17 -10.10
C GLU A 169 14.10 13.96 -8.63
N ARG A 170 14.84 12.87 -8.37
CA ARG A 170 15.21 12.47 -7.00
C ARG A 170 15.86 13.60 -6.22
N GLU A 171 16.81 14.32 -6.82
CA GLU A 171 17.53 15.41 -6.17
C GLU A 171 16.57 16.52 -5.71
N LYS A 172 15.61 16.91 -6.56
CA LYS A 172 14.60 17.92 -6.23
C LYS A 172 13.60 17.41 -5.18
N ALA A 173 13.17 16.16 -5.30
CA ALA A 173 12.26 15.55 -4.34
C ALA A 173 12.88 15.50 -2.93
N LEU A 174 14.15 15.10 -2.82
CA LEU A 174 14.85 14.99 -1.53
C LEU A 174 15.13 16.34 -0.85
N GLN A 175 14.97 17.46 -1.56
CA GLN A 175 15.03 18.80 -0.97
C GLN A 175 13.72 19.19 -0.27
N ILE A 176 12.62 18.48 -0.50
CA ILE A 176 11.31 18.76 0.12
C ILE A 176 11.33 18.25 1.57
N PRO A 177 11.10 19.12 2.58
CA PRO A 177 11.05 18.70 3.98
C PRO A 177 9.93 17.67 4.22
N GLY A 178 10.23 16.60 4.93
CA GLY A 178 9.24 15.58 5.29
C GLY A 178 8.76 14.70 4.13
N ILE A 179 9.42 14.75 2.97
CA ILE A 179 9.11 13.90 1.80
C ILE A 179 9.22 12.39 2.09
N VAL A 180 9.96 12.04 3.14
CA VAL A 180 10.05 10.68 3.68
C VAL A 180 9.71 10.74 5.16
N LYS A 181 8.60 10.12 5.55
CA LYS A 181 8.18 10.00 6.95
C LYS A 181 8.51 8.64 7.58
N LEU A 182 8.93 7.67 6.77
CA LEU A 182 9.48 6.40 7.24
C LEU A 182 10.87 6.60 7.84
N ALA A 183 11.08 6.15 9.07
CA ALA A 183 12.33 6.37 9.80
C ALA A 183 13.51 5.54 9.27
N SER A 184 13.26 4.36 8.72
CA SER A 184 14.28 3.36 8.38
C SER A 184 14.45 3.08 6.89
N ARG A 185 13.66 3.73 6.01
CA ARG A 185 13.66 3.43 4.58
C ARG A 185 13.97 4.68 3.77
N LEU A 186 15.10 4.65 3.06
CA LEU A 186 15.38 5.65 2.04
C LEU A 186 14.57 5.35 0.77
N PRO A 187 14.16 6.38 0.00
CA PRO A 187 13.52 6.16 -1.29
C PRO A 187 14.48 5.43 -2.25
N PRO A 188 13.96 4.62 -3.18
CA PRO A 188 14.78 3.81 -4.10
C PRO A 188 15.75 4.68 -4.90
N GLU A 189 16.94 4.16 -5.23
CA GLU A 189 17.97 4.85 -6.00
C GLU A 189 17.65 4.91 -7.50
N VAL A 190 16.54 5.57 -7.82
CA VAL A 190 16.04 5.80 -9.19
C VAL A 190 16.11 7.28 -9.54
N LYS A 191 16.16 7.60 -10.84
CA LYS A 191 16.26 8.99 -11.32
C LYS A 191 15.07 9.85 -10.90
N THR A 192 13.87 9.28 -10.88
CA THR A 192 12.63 9.97 -10.55
C THR A 192 11.89 9.25 -9.44
N LEU A 193 11.41 9.98 -8.45
CA LEU A 193 10.55 9.47 -7.39
C LEU A 193 9.09 9.77 -7.73
N ARG A 194 8.23 8.78 -7.52
CA ARG A 194 6.78 8.96 -7.53
C ARG A 194 6.38 9.68 -6.24
N ILE A 195 5.67 10.78 -6.40
CA ILE A 195 5.19 11.64 -5.32
C ILE A 195 3.68 11.49 -5.23
N VAL A 196 3.21 11.27 -4.02
CA VAL A 196 1.80 11.36 -3.64
C VAL A 196 1.65 12.61 -2.78
N GLU A 197 0.76 13.50 -3.20
CA GLU A 197 0.45 14.73 -2.49
C GLU A 197 -1.04 14.77 -2.15
N ILE A 198 -1.34 15.02 -0.88
CA ILE A 198 -2.65 15.43 -0.39
C ILE A 198 -2.52 16.93 -0.08
N PRO A 199 -2.93 17.84 -0.98
CA PRO A 199 -2.66 19.27 -0.87
C PRO A 199 -3.03 19.86 0.49
N GLY A 200 -2.06 20.54 1.11
CA GLY A 200 -2.22 21.15 2.44
C GLY A 200 -2.25 20.16 3.61
N VAL A 201 -1.97 18.87 3.38
CA VAL A 201 -1.97 17.81 4.40
C VAL A 201 -0.64 17.06 4.37
N ASP A 202 -0.32 16.41 3.25
CA ASP A 202 0.82 15.51 3.14
C ASP A 202 1.48 15.56 1.77
N ILE A 203 2.79 15.35 1.74
CA ILE A 203 3.58 15.13 0.52
C ILE A 203 4.63 14.06 0.83
N GLN A 204 4.59 12.96 0.08
CA GLN A 204 5.47 11.81 0.33
C GLN A 204 5.95 11.16 -0.99
N ALA A 205 7.20 10.69 -0.96
CA ALA A 205 7.69 9.75 -1.96
C ALA A 205 7.11 8.36 -1.65
N ASP A 206 6.14 7.93 -2.46
CA ASP A 206 5.40 6.69 -2.24
C ASP A 206 5.12 5.95 -3.56
N GLY A 207 5.36 4.63 -3.55
CA GLY A 207 5.24 3.75 -4.71
C GLY A 207 3.94 2.94 -4.79
N GLY A 208 3.07 3.02 -3.78
CA GLY A 208 1.84 2.26 -3.67
C GLY A 208 0.61 2.95 -4.27
N PRO A 209 -0.47 2.20 -4.53
CA PRO A 209 -1.74 2.75 -4.97
C PRO A 209 -2.45 3.56 -3.87
N HIS A 210 -3.18 4.60 -4.30
CA HIS A 210 -3.95 5.52 -3.45
C HIS A 210 -5.32 5.80 -4.05
N VAL A 211 -6.28 6.22 -3.21
CA VAL A 211 -7.54 6.78 -3.72
C VAL A 211 -7.29 8.12 -4.41
N LYS A 212 -8.18 8.54 -5.32
CA LYS A 212 -8.11 9.80 -6.06
C LYS A 212 -8.59 10.98 -5.22
N ASN A 213 -9.45 10.74 -4.24
CA ASN A 213 -9.98 11.77 -3.36
C ASN A 213 -10.11 11.25 -1.92
N THR A 214 -9.77 12.08 -0.93
CA THR A 214 -9.77 11.66 0.48
C THR A 214 -11.14 11.21 1.00
N CYS A 215 -12.25 11.66 0.40
CA CYS A 215 -13.58 11.24 0.84
C CYS A 215 -13.89 9.76 0.51
N GLU A 216 -13.19 9.19 -0.48
CA GLU A 216 -13.30 7.77 -0.82
C GLU A 216 -12.84 6.88 0.34
N VAL A 217 -11.97 7.38 1.22
CA VAL A 217 -11.55 6.68 2.43
C VAL A 217 -12.74 6.44 3.36
N GLY A 218 -13.69 7.37 3.46
CA GLY A 218 -14.73 7.35 4.49
C GLY A 218 -14.13 7.60 5.88
N ASN A 219 -14.70 6.98 6.91
CA ASN A 219 -14.22 7.10 8.28
C ASN A 219 -13.32 5.92 8.67
N VAL A 220 -12.38 6.20 9.56
CA VAL A 220 -11.47 5.24 10.17
C VAL A 220 -11.74 5.16 11.67
N GLU A 221 -11.73 3.95 12.22
CA GLU A 221 -11.90 3.71 13.65
C GLU A 221 -10.64 3.12 14.27
N VAL A 222 -10.31 3.57 15.49
CA VAL A 222 -9.23 2.97 16.29
C VAL A 222 -9.69 1.61 16.78
N VAL A 223 -8.92 0.57 16.46
CA VAL A 223 -9.16 -0.79 16.99
C VAL A 223 -8.49 -0.95 18.34
N LYS A 224 -7.20 -0.60 18.42
CA LYS A 224 -6.43 -0.60 19.68
C LYS A 224 -5.11 0.16 19.50
N VAL A 225 -4.49 0.49 20.63
CA VAL A 225 -3.13 1.04 20.69
C VAL A 225 -2.25 0.15 21.57
N GLU A 226 -1.01 -0.10 21.15
CA GLU A 226 -0.07 -0.98 21.86
C GLU A 226 1.31 -0.34 22.00
N ASN A 227 1.97 -0.58 23.13
CA ASN A 227 3.37 -0.23 23.30
C ASN A 227 4.25 -1.41 22.88
N ARG A 228 4.98 -1.28 21.76
CA ARG A 228 5.86 -2.31 21.19
C ARG A 228 7.35 -2.00 21.42
N GLY A 229 7.66 -1.05 22.29
CA GLY A 229 9.03 -0.64 22.62
C GLY A 229 9.17 0.87 22.73
N LYS A 230 10.41 1.33 23.00
CA LYS A 230 10.70 2.75 23.23
C LYS A 230 10.24 3.64 22.07
N THR A 231 10.58 3.29 20.84
CA THR A 231 10.30 4.05 19.60
C THR A 231 9.21 3.43 18.72
N ARG A 232 8.42 2.49 19.28
CA ARG A 232 7.36 1.78 18.55
C ARG A 232 6.06 1.82 19.34
N LYS A 233 5.27 2.87 19.12
CA LYS A 233 3.89 2.96 19.59
C LYS A 233 2.98 2.59 18.44
N ARG A 234 2.26 1.48 18.57
CA ARG A 234 1.44 0.91 17.51
C ARG A 234 0.02 1.41 17.60
N LEU A 235 -0.51 1.87 16.47
CA LEU A 235 -1.92 2.13 16.25
C LEU A 235 -2.47 1.04 15.32
N TYR A 236 -3.57 0.40 15.71
CA TYR A 236 -4.37 -0.45 14.83
C TYR A 236 -5.65 0.27 14.49
N TYR A 237 -6.02 0.28 13.22
CA TYR A 237 -7.20 0.97 12.73
C TYR A 237 -7.81 0.27 11.52
N ARG A 238 -9.08 0.54 11.26
CA ARG A 238 -9.83 -0.05 10.15
C ARG A 238 -10.85 0.93 9.60
N LEU A 239 -11.41 0.61 8.43
CA LEU A 239 -12.50 1.37 7.85
C LEU A 239 -13.78 1.15 8.67
N ALA A 240 -14.44 2.23 9.06
CA ALA A 240 -15.67 2.16 9.84
C ALA A 240 -16.75 1.36 9.09
N GLY A 241 -17.42 0.46 9.81
CA GLY A 241 -18.52 -0.35 9.27
C GLY A 241 -18.09 -1.59 8.48
N GLN A 242 -16.79 -1.88 8.34
CA GLN A 242 -16.37 -3.21 7.91
C GLN A 242 -16.55 -4.24 9.04
N PRO A 243 -16.88 -5.51 8.74
CA PRO A 243 -16.87 -6.58 9.75
C PRO A 243 -15.47 -6.72 10.36
N GLN A 244 -15.38 -7.10 11.64
CA GLN A 244 -14.09 -7.53 12.19
C GLN A 244 -13.69 -8.82 11.47
N GLY A 245 -12.67 -8.75 10.61
CA GLY A 245 -12.01 -9.94 10.09
C GLY A 245 -11.52 -10.77 11.27
N GLY A 246 -11.93 -12.03 11.34
CA GLY A 246 -11.55 -12.93 12.43
C GLY A 246 -10.03 -12.94 12.56
N VAL A 247 -9.53 -12.60 13.75
CA VAL A 247 -8.11 -12.77 14.10
C VAL A 247 -7.78 -14.24 13.87
N VAL A 248 -7.11 -14.55 12.76
CA VAL A 248 -6.48 -15.86 12.59
C VAL A 248 -5.34 -15.85 13.61
N GLY A 249 -5.63 -16.41 14.78
CA GLY A 249 -4.64 -16.63 15.81
C GLY A 249 -3.50 -17.43 15.20
N SER A 250 -2.31 -16.83 15.16
CA SER A 250 -1.08 -17.57 14.97
C SER A 250 -0.95 -18.51 16.16
N GLY A 251 -1.45 -19.74 16.01
CA GLY A 251 -1.16 -20.84 16.91
C GLY A 251 0.35 -21.06 16.90
N SER A 252 1.00 -20.69 17.99
CA SER A 252 2.32 -21.17 18.35
C SER A 252 2.20 -22.66 18.65
N GLY A 253 2.60 -23.49 17.67
CA GLY A 253 3.10 -24.84 17.89
C GLY A 253 4.62 -24.81 17.89
#